data_AF-A0A5M3MZL1-F1
#
_entry.id   AF-A0A5M3MZL1-F1
#
_cell.length_a   1.000
_cell.length_b   1.000
_cell.length_c   1.000
_cell.angle_alpha   90.00
_cell.angle_beta   90.00
_cell.angle_gamma   90.00
#
_symmetry.space_group_name_H-M   'P 1'
#
loop_
_entity.id
_entity.type
_entity.pdbx_description
1 polymer ?
#
loop_
_entity_poly.entity_id
_entity_poly.type
_entity_poly.pdbx_seq_one_letter_code
_entity_poly.pdbx_strand_id
1 'polypeptide(L)'
;MSATPLACICNASVGTLEDLNMHANLNGFYATFVAVPVIDFEMMEAVLAITNSHEGSYFVNYPKTFNTTAYVENLFPLLPKSRMQQVASAYVNYTPGPGSGPAIGEVLAIFYCPSYYLLDAFPKFKKSACTGTFAIPDAFHGTGSPYYYPDYSYTGEGPPVDNETFIASFSSFSRAFTRFALAMTPDHRPTNLSITPEWSTWPKG
;
A
#
# COMPACT_ATOMS: atom_id res chain seq x y z
N MET A 1 18.32 14.94 -37.88
CA MET A 1 18.44 14.06 -36.70
C MET A 1 17.14 13.30 -36.58
N SER A 2 17.17 11.96 -36.53
CA SER A 2 15.95 11.17 -36.33
C SER A 2 15.47 11.40 -34.89
N ALA A 3 14.43 12.23 -34.72
CA ALA A 3 13.85 12.51 -33.42
C ALA A 3 12.99 11.31 -33.01
N THR A 4 13.56 10.41 -32.22
CA THR A 4 12.76 9.36 -31.59
C THR A 4 11.80 10.00 -30.58
N PRO A 5 10.62 9.40 -30.32
CA PRO A 5 9.72 9.88 -29.27
C PRO A 5 10.43 10.05 -27.91
N LEU A 6 11.38 9.17 -27.59
CA LEU A 6 12.19 9.27 -26.38
C LEU A 6 13.10 10.51 -26.39
N ALA A 7 13.80 10.78 -27.50
CA ALA A 7 14.66 11.97 -27.62
C ALA A 7 13.86 13.28 -27.51
N CYS A 8 12.60 13.28 -27.96
CA CYS A 8 11.68 14.40 -27.77
C CYS A 8 11.37 14.62 -26.29
N ILE A 9 11.00 13.56 -25.56
CA ILE A 9 10.68 13.62 -24.12
C ILE A 9 11.91 14.06 -23.31
N CYS A 10 13.08 13.50 -23.59
CA CYS A 10 14.33 13.85 -22.88
C CYS A 10 14.76 15.30 -23.09
N ASN A 11 14.29 15.96 -24.16
CA ASN A 11 14.62 17.35 -24.47
C ASN A 11 13.53 18.34 -24.03
N ALA A 12 12.41 17.85 -23.48
CA ALA A 12 11.37 18.69 -22.92
C ALA A 12 11.80 19.28 -21.57
N SER A 13 11.24 20.44 -21.21
CA SER A 13 11.50 21.04 -19.90
C SER A 13 10.80 20.24 -18.78
N VAL A 14 11.34 20.31 -17.56
CA VAL A 14 10.70 19.69 -16.37
C VAL A 14 9.27 20.20 -16.18
N GLY A 15 9.01 21.50 -16.40
CA GLY A 15 7.66 22.05 -16.30
C GLY A 15 6.69 21.43 -17.30
N THR A 16 7.13 21.23 -18.55
CA THR A 16 6.32 20.55 -19.57
C THR A 16 6.04 19.09 -19.21
N LEU A 17 7.02 18.39 -18.66
CA LEU A 17 6.86 17.00 -18.23
C LEU A 17 5.92 16.88 -17.02
N GLU A 18 6.00 17.82 -16.08
CA GLU A 18 5.11 17.87 -14.91
C GLU A 18 3.68 18.21 -15.31
N ASP A 19 3.48 19.19 -16.19
CA ASP A 19 2.15 19.51 -16.73
C ASP A 19 1.54 18.29 -17.42
N LEU A 20 2.32 17.60 -18.27
CA LEU A 20 1.86 16.38 -18.94
C LEU A 20 1.51 15.28 -17.93
N ASN A 21 2.35 15.07 -16.91
CA ASN A 21 2.12 14.11 -15.84
C ASN A 21 0.82 14.42 -15.08
N MET A 22 0.60 15.68 -14.69
CA MET A 22 -0.62 16.12 -14.02
C MET A 22 -1.85 15.86 -14.89
N HIS A 23 -1.82 16.25 -16.17
CA HIS A 23 -2.94 16.02 -17.08
C HIS A 23 -3.22 14.53 -17.30
N ALA A 24 -2.18 13.70 -17.40
CA ALA A 24 -2.35 12.26 -17.50
C ALA A 24 -3.05 11.70 -16.25
N ASN A 25 -2.61 12.08 -15.05
CA ASN A 25 -3.22 11.65 -13.79
C ASN A 25 -4.67 12.14 -13.65
N LEU A 26 -4.97 13.39 -14.01
CA LEU A 26 -6.33 13.95 -13.96
C LEU A 26 -7.31 13.27 -14.94
N ASN A 27 -6.80 12.79 -16.07
CA ASN A 27 -7.59 12.04 -17.05
C ASN A 27 -7.70 10.54 -16.70
N GLY A 28 -6.93 10.06 -15.72
CA GLY A 28 -7.05 8.72 -15.16
C GLY A 28 -8.32 8.56 -14.32
N PHE A 29 -8.66 7.31 -14.01
CA PHE A 29 -9.65 7.06 -12.97
C PHE A 29 -9.11 7.56 -11.63
N TYR A 30 -9.97 8.16 -10.80
CA TYR A 30 -9.54 8.70 -9.51
C TYR A 30 -8.83 7.61 -8.71
N ALA A 31 -7.76 7.99 -8.01
CA ALA A 31 -7.00 7.09 -7.16
C ALA A 31 -6.29 5.91 -7.88
N THR A 32 -6.12 6.00 -9.20
CA THR A 32 -5.19 5.13 -9.94
C THR A 32 -3.92 5.89 -10.32
N PHE A 33 -2.90 5.11 -10.72
CA PHE A 33 -1.64 5.64 -11.20
C PHE A 33 -1.57 5.39 -12.70
N VAL A 34 -1.23 6.43 -13.47
CA VAL A 34 -1.09 6.32 -14.94
C VAL A 34 0.29 5.84 -15.37
N ALA A 35 1.31 6.13 -14.56
CA ALA A 35 2.63 5.53 -14.67
C ALA A 35 2.74 4.45 -13.59
N VAL A 36 2.81 3.19 -14.03
CA VAL A 36 2.89 2.02 -13.14
C VAL A 36 4.17 1.23 -13.43
N PRO A 37 4.70 0.50 -12.42
CA PRO A 37 5.82 -0.40 -12.64
C PRO A 37 5.51 -1.42 -13.75
N VAL A 38 6.54 -1.76 -14.53
CA VAL A 38 6.51 -2.83 -15.53
C VAL A 38 7.45 -3.95 -15.11
N ILE A 39 7.22 -5.17 -15.59
CA ILE A 39 8.07 -6.32 -15.26
C ILE A 39 9.42 -6.16 -15.97
N ASP A 40 10.48 -5.91 -15.20
CA ASP A 40 11.87 -5.83 -15.65
C ASP A 40 12.74 -7.00 -15.14
N PHE A 41 12.12 -8.00 -14.50
CA PHE A 41 12.70 -9.27 -14.03
C PHE A 41 13.75 -9.17 -12.91
N GLU A 42 13.83 -8.04 -12.21
CA GLU A 42 14.63 -7.98 -10.98
C GLU A 42 13.85 -8.58 -9.80
N MET A 43 14.49 -9.51 -9.06
CA MET A 43 13.80 -10.32 -8.05
C MET A 43 14.21 -9.92 -6.63
N MET A 44 13.23 -9.63 -5.78
CA MET A 44 13.45 -9.31 -4.36
C MET A 44 13.82 -10.56 -3.54
N GLU A 45 14.70 -10.43 -2.53
CA GLU A 45 15.22 -11.55 -1.73
C GLU A 45 14.37 -11.89 -0.48
N ALA A 46 13.63 -10.92 0.05
CA ALA A 46 12.70 -11.09 1.18
C ALA A 46 11.55 -10.06 1.08
N VAL A 47 10.40 -10.35 1.71
CA VAL A 47 9.26 -9.42 1.76
C VAL A 47 8.78 -9.18 3.20
N LEU A 48 8.66 -7.89 3.56
CA LEU A 48 7.93 -7.42 4.73
C LEU A 48 6.75 -6.58 4.21
N ALA A 49 5.55 -7.15 4.26
CA ALA A 49 4.34 -6.47 3.79
C ALA A 49 3.58 -5.89 4.99
N ILE A 50 3.50 -4.56 5.07
CA ILE A 50 2.73 -3.87 6.10
C ILE A 50 1.54 -3.19 5.43
N THR A 51 0.34 -3.48 5.93
CA THR A 51 -0.89 -2.79 5.49
C THR A 51 -1.52 -2.04 6.64
N ASN A 52 -2.22 -0.96 6.34
CA ASN A 52 -3.10 -0.28 7.28
C ASN A 52 -4.46 -1.00 7.34
N SER A 53 -5.28 -0.79 8.37
CA SER A 53 -6.60 -1.46 8.45
C SER A 53 -7.69 -0.80 7.60
N HIS A 54 -7.43 0.40 7.08
CA HIS A 54 -8.32 1.14 6.19
C HIS A 54 -7.54 1.72 4.99
N GLU A 55 -6.85 0.85 4.24
CA GLU A 55 -6.03 1.23 3.08
C GLU A 55 -6.83 1.94 1.99
N GLY A 56 -8.09 1.56 1.80
CA GLY A 56 -8.89 2.02 0.67
C GLY A 56 -9.55 3.38 0.85
N SER A 57 -9.62 3.87 2.08
CA SER A 57 -10.47 4.99 2.47
C SER A 57 -10.15 6.32 1.75
N TYR A 58 -8.87 6.60 1.44
CA TYR A 58 -8.47 7.80 0.68
C TYR A 58 -8.63 7.64 -0.85
N PHE A 59 -8.84 6.43 -1.32
CA PHE A 59 -8.86 6.10 -2.75
C PHE A 59 -10.29 6.09 -3.33
N VAL A 60 -11.27 6.56 -2.57
CA VAL A 60 -12.65 6.81 -3.06
C VAL A 60 -12.88 8.27 -3.31
N ASN A 61 -13.53 8.56 -4.43
CA ASN A 61 -14.09 9.87 -4.71
C ASN A 61 -15.48 9.99 -4.06
N TYR A 62 -15.57 10.47 -2.81
CA TYR A 62 -16.84 10.63 -2.08
C TYR A 62 -17.93 11.41 -2.85
N PRO A 63 -17.62 12.52 -3.55
CA PRO A 63 -18.59 13.21 -4.39
C PRO A 63 -19.17 12.37 -5.54
N LYS A 64 -18.46 11.33 -6.00
CA LYS A 64 -18.91 10.44 -7.09
C LYS A 64 -19.42 9.12 -6.51
N THR A 65 -20.72 9.01 -6.30
CA THR A 65 -21.36 7.78 -5.80
C THR A 65 -21.51 6.74 -6.90
N PHE A 66 -20.41 6.07 -7.27
CA PHE A 66 -20.50 4.85 -8.08
C PHE A 66 -21.09 3.71 -7.24
N ASN A 67 -21.88 2.84 -7.86
CA ASN A 67 -22.15 1.52 -7.27
C ASN A 67 -20.95 0.58 -7.48
N THR A 68 -20.89 -0.53 -6.75
CA THR A 68 -19.71 -1.41 -6.75
C THR A 68 -19.33 -1.92 -8.14
N THR A 69 -20.33 -2.30 -8.95
CA THR A 69 -20.10 -2.75 -10.31
C THR A 69 -19.50 -1.64 -11.17
N ALA A 70 -20.08 -0.45 -11.16
CA ALA A 70 -19.59 0.69 -11.94
C ALA A 70 -18.19 1.14 -11.51
N TYR A 71 -17.88 1.07 -10.21
CA TYR A 71 -16.54 1.37 -9.74
C TYR A 71 -15.51 0.35 -10.22
N VAL A 72 -15.79 -0.94 -10.07
CA VAL A 72 -14.91 -2.02 -10.57
C VAL A 72 -14.75 -1.94 -12.08
N GLU A 73 -15.79 -1.54 -12.81
CA GLU A 73 -15.74 -1.29 -14.25
C GLU A 73 -14.75 -0.20 -14.63
N ASN A 74 -14.72 0.90 -13.88
CA ASN A 74 -13.78 1.99 -14.14
C ASN A 74 -12.36 1.67 -13.66
N LEU A 75 -12.22 0.91 -12.56
CA LEU A 75 -10.93 0.52 -12.01
C LEU A 75 -10.23 -0.58 -12.83
N PHE A 76 -11.00 -1.55 -13.33
CA PHE A 76 -10.52 -2.68 -14.12
C PHE A 76 -11.30 -2.78 -15.44
N PRO A 77 -11.08 -1.86 -16.40
CA PRO A 77 -11.88 -1.78 -17.63
C PRO A 77 -11.75 -3.00 -18.55
N LEU A 78 -10.70 -3.80 -18.37
CA LEU A 78 -10.46 -5.03 -19.13
C LEU A 78 -11.03 -6.29 -18.45
N LEU A 79 -11.56 -6.17 -17.24
CA LEU A 79 -12.14 -7.30 -16.53
C LEU A 79 -13.48 -7.70 -17.20
N PRO A 80 -13.76 -8.98 -17.47
CA PRO A 80 -15.05 -9.36 -18.06
C PRO A 80 -16.23 -9.03 -17.13
N LYS A 81 -17.37 -8.61 -17.69
CA LYS A 81 -18.60 -8.30 -16.92
C LYS A 81 -19.04 -9.39 -15.95
N SER A 82 -18.89 -10.66 -16.32
CA SER A 82 -19.20 -11.80 -15.46
C SER A 82 -18.33 -11.85 -14.20
N ARG A 83 -17.08 -11.36 -14.25
CA ARG A 83 -16.18 -11.26 -13.10
C ARG A 83 -16.48 -10.03 -12.26
N MET A 84 -16.90 -8.92 -12.88
CA MET A 84 -17.32 -7.72 -12.14
C MET A 84 -18.51 -8.00 -11.21
N GLN A 85 -19.49 -8.80 -11.67
CA GLN A 85 -20.62 -9.23 -10.85
C GLN A 85 -20.21 -10.13 -9.68
N GLN A 86 -19.18 -10.97 -9.85
CA GLN A 86 -18.61 -11.78 -8.78
C GLN A 86 -17.97 -10.88 -7.71
N VAL A 87 -17.24 -9.84 -8.13
CA VAL A 87 -16.67 -8.85 -7.20
C VAL A 87 -17.80 -8.12 -6.47
N ALA A 88 -18.80 -7.59 -7.17
CA ALA A 88 -19.91 -6.91 -6.51
C ALA A 88 -20.63 -7.80 -5.48
N SER A 89 -20.85 -9.07 -5.82
CA SER A 89 -21.46 -10.06 -4.92
C SER A 89 -20.61 -10.35 -3.68
N ALA A 90 -19.28 -10.43 -3.82
CA ALA A 90 -18.38 -10.70 -2.71
C ALA A 90 -18.39 -9.59 -1.64
N TYR A 91 -18.75 -8.36 -2.02
CA TYR A 91 -18.76 -7.20 -1.14
C TYR A 91 -20.17 -6.73 -0.74
N VAL A 92 -21.22 -7.49 -1.08
CA VAL A 92 -22.62 -7.07 -0.86
C VAL A 92 -22.95 -6.82 0.61
N ASN A 93 -22.29 -7.55 1.53
CA ASN A 93 -22.49 -7.43 2.98
C ASN A 93 -21.30 -6.75 3.69
N TYR A 94 -20.39 -6.14 2.92
CA TYR A 94 -19.23 -5.47 3.51
C TYR A 94 -19.66 -4.16 4.17
N THR A 95 -19.27 -3.97 5.42
CA THR A 95 -19.50 -2.72 6.16
C THR A 95 -18.25 -1.84 6.01
N PRO A 96 -18.36 -0.65 5.39
CA PRO A 96 -17.23 0.26 5.24
C PRO A 96 -16.70 0.71 6.61
N GLY A 97 -15.38 0.88 6.74
CA GLY A 97 -14.74 1.46 7.93
C GLY A 97 -15.06 2.95 8.13
N PRO A 98 -14.63 3.55 9.26
CA PRO A 98 -14.83 4.97 9.53
C PRO A 98 -14.27 5.84 8.40
N GLY A 99 -15.01 6.88 8.01
CA GLY A 99 -14.55 7.80 6.97
C GLY A 99 -14.43 7.20 5.57
N SER A 100 -14.82 5.93 5.36
CA SER A 100 -14.82 5.27 4.06
C SER A 100 -16.15 5.50 3.29
N GLY A 101 -16.08 5.55 1.96
CA GLY A 101 -17.25 5.72 1.09
C GLY A 101 -18.16 4.47 1.10
N PRO A 102 -19.08 4.29 0.11
CA PRO A 102 -19.68 2.98 -0.09
C PRO A 102 -18.58 1.89 -0.12
N ALA A 103 -18.91 0.65 0.28
CA ALA A 103 -18.04 -0.55 0.51
C ALA A 103 -16.86 -0.78 -0.47
N ILE A 104 -16.94 -0.11 -1.59
CA ILE A 104 -16.04 0.08 -2.71
C ILE A 104 -14.69 0.70 -2.33
N GLY A 105 -14.61 1.51 -1.27
CA GLY A 105 -13.33 2.13 -0.91
C GLY A 105 -12.27 1.16 -0.49
N GLU A 106 -12.66 0.23 0.36
CA GLU A 106 -11.84 -0.88 0.80
C GLU A 106 -11.86 -2.02 -0.24
N VAL A 107 -11.88 -1.71 -1.54
CA VAL A 107 -11.62 -2.73 -2.58
C VAL A 107 -10.26 -3.32 -2.26
N LEU A 108 -10.29 -4.48 -1.60
CA LEU A 108 -9.15 -5.17 -1.00
C LEU A 108 -8.07 -5.52 -2.04
N ALA A 109 -8.41 -5.37 -3.32
CA ALA A 109 -7.67 -5.84 -4.47
C ALA A 109 -6.39 -5.06 -4.80
N ILE A 110 -6.24 -3.80 -4.36
CA ILE A 110 -5.06 -2.99 -4.77
C ILE A 110 -3.98 -2.86 -3.69
N PHE A 111 -4.28 -3.17 -2.42
CA PHE A 111 -3.31 -3.16 -1.32
C PHE A 111 -3.17 -4.54 -0.66
N TYR A 112 -4.22 -5.02 0.03
CA TYR A 112 -4.16 -6.27 0.80
C TYR A 112 -3.90 -7.51 -0.06
N CYS A 113 -4.70 -7.72 -1.12
CA CYS A 113 -4.57 -8.93 -1.95
C CYS A 113 -3.20 -9.05 -2.63
N PRO A 114 -2.62 -7.98 -3.22
CA PRO A 114 -1.26 -8.01 -3.72
C PRO A 114 -0.23 -8.32 -2.63
N SER A 115 -0.38 -7.76 -1.43
CA SER A 115 0.47 -8.08 -0.28
C SER A 115 0.40 -9.58 0.05
N TYR A 116 -0.79 -10.16 0.16
CA TYR A 116 -0.94 -11.60 0.41
C TYR A 116 -0.39 -12.47 -0.73
N TYR A 117 -0.55 -12.02 -1.98
CA TYR A 117 0.01 -12.73 -3.12
C TYR A 117 1.55 -12.79 -3.07
N LEU A 118 2.21 -11.69 -2.70
CA LEU A 118 3.65 -11.67 -2.46
C LEU A 118 4.02 -12.56 -1.27
N LEU A 119 3.30 -12.46 -0.15
CA LEU A 119 3.53 -13.27 1.03
C LEU A 119 3.42 -14.77 0.74
N ASP A 120 2.49 -15.19 -0.13
CA ASP A 120 2.34 -16.59 -0.56
C ASP A 120 3.40 -17.02 -1.59
N ALA A 121 3.94 -16.09 -2.37
CA ALA A 121 4.94 -16.40 -3.40
C ALA A 121 6.32 -16.67 -2.78
N PHE A 122 6.76 -15.85 -1.82
CA PHE A 122 8.13 -15.90 -1.30
C PHE A 122 8.51 -17.24 -0.64
N PRO A 123 7.67 -17.84 0.22
CA PRO A 123 7.94 -19.16 0.80
C PRO A 123 8.10 -20.25 -0.26
N LYS A 124 7.41 -20.16 -1.40
CA LYS A 124 7.54 -21.11 -2.52
C LYS A 124 8.94 -21.07 -3.15
N PHE A 125 9.61 -19.92 -3.07
CA PHE A 125 10.99 -19.73 -3.49
C PHE A 125 12.00 -19.85 -2.33
N LYS A 126 11.58 -20.38 -1.16
CA LYS A 126 12.40 -20.48 0.06
C LYS A 126 12.93 -19.13 0.56
N LYS A 127 12.19 -18.04 0.30
CA LYS A 127 12.52 -16.69 0.75
C LYS A 127 11.71 -16.31 1.99
N SER A 128 12.24 -15.37 2.78
CA SER A 128 11.59 -14.87 3.99
C SER A 128 10.39 -13.99 3.64
N ALA A 129 9.27 -14.21 4.35
CA ALA A 129 8.05 -13.44 4.23
C ALA A 129 7.51 -13.13 5.62
N CYS A 130 7.24 -11.86 5.89
CA CYS A 130 6.69 -11.37 7.15
C CYS A 130 5.57 -10.36 6.85
N THR A 131 4.52 -10.34 7.67
CA THR A 131 3.38 -9.45 7.47
C THR A 131 2.97 -8.74 8.75
N GLY A 132 2.50 -7.51 8.65
CA GLY A 132 1.97 -6.76 9.79
C GLY A 132 0.81 -5.87 9.38
N THR A 133 0.00 -5.49 10.36
CA THR A 133 -1.14 -4.59 10.15
C THR A 133 -1.05 -3.41 11.10
N PHE A 134 -1.06 -2.20 10.55
CA PHE A 134 -1.24 -0.97 11.31
C PHE A 134 -2.74 -0.74 11.54
N ALA A 135 -3.16 -0.83 12.80
CA ALA A 135 -4.58 -0.78 13.18
C ALA A 135 -4.88 0.30 14.23
N ILE A 136 -4.01 1.31 14.40
CA ILE A 136 -4.30 2.44 15.30
C ILE A 136 -5.31 3.34 14.60
N PRO A 137 -6.50 3.59 15.20
CA PRO A 137 -7.49 4.48 14.60
C PRO A 137 -6.92 5.87 14.25
N ASP A 138 -7.29 6.45 13.10
CA ASP A 138 -8.25 5.91 12.13
C ASP A 138 -7.64 4.92 11.10
N ALA A 139 -6.33 4.67 11.15
CA ALA A 139 -5.62 3.67 10.35
C ALA A 139 -5.83 3.77 8.83
N PHE A 140 -5.88 4.99 8.29
CA PHE A 140 -5.93 5.22 6.85
C PHE A 140 -4.58 4.98 6.17
N HIS A 141 -4.58 4.81 4.85
CA HIS A 141 -3.36 4.68 4.07
C HIS A 141 -2.33 5.77 4.41
N GLY A 142 -1.10 5.36 4.71
CA GLY A 142 0.02 6.25 5.02
C GLY A 142 0.05 6.81 6.45
N THR A 143 -1.02 6.68 7.25
CA THR A 143 -1.05 7.26 8.63
C THR A 143 -0.15 6.53 9.62
N GLY A 144 0.42 5.38 9.25
CA GLY A 144 1.47 4.71 10.01
C GLY A 144 2.86 5.35 9.85
N SER A 145 3.06 6.17 8.81
CA SER A 145 4.36 6.76 8.48
C SER A 145 4.99 7.58 9.62
N PRO A 146 4.25 8.48 10.32
CA PRO A 146 4.80 9.26 11.43
C PRO A 146 5.31 8.38 12.58
N TYR A 147 4.81 7.15 12.70
CA TYR A 147 5.25 6.22 13.70
C TYR A 147 6.50 5.43 13.25
N TYR A 148 6.69 5.20 11.94
CA TYR A 148 7.92 4.59 11.39
C TYR A 148 9.10 5.56 11.39
N TYR A 149 8.80 6.83 11.07
CA TYR A 149 9.77 7.90 10.90
C TYR A 149 9.36 9.10 11.77
N PRO A 150 9.63 9.06 13.09
CA PRO A 150 9.19 10.11 14.01
C PRO A 150 9.76 11.50 13.69
N ASP A 151 10.93 11.55 13.04
CA ASP A 151 11.55 12.81 12.59
C ASP A 151 11.03 13.29 11.21
N TYR A 152 10.24 12.46 10.52
CA TYR A 152 9.69 12.70 9.17
C TYR A 152 8.17 12.57 9.20
N SER A 153 7.50 13.34 10.05
CA SER A 153 6.06 13.54 9.85
C SER A 153 5.86 14.61 8.79
N TYR A 154 5.07 14.30 7.77
CA TYR A 154 4.73 15.23 6.68
C TYR A 154 4.02 16.50 7.19
N THR A 155 3.52 16.46 8.42
CA THR A 155 2.85 17.56 9.13
C THR A 155 3.74 18.26 10.17
N GLY A 156 4.95 17.76 10.45
CA GLY A 156 5.80 18.23 11.55
C GLY A 156 5.29 17.87 12.95
N GLU A 157 4.16 17.18 13.05
CA GLU A 157 3.55 16.73 14.30
C GLU A 157 3.87 15.26 14.55
N GLY A 158 4.22 14.90 15.79
CA GLY A 158 4.51 13.51 16.17
C GLY A 158 3.30 12.59 16.00
N PRO A 159 3.42 11.30 16.38
CA PRO A 159 2.28 10.38 16.32
C PRO A 159 1.05 10.94 17.06
N PRO A 160 -0.16 10.91 16.46
CA PRO A 160 -1.37 11.47 17.07
C PRO A 160 -1.73 10.82 18.42
N VAL A 161 -1.31 9.58 18.63
CA VAL A 161 -1.47 8.86 19.89
C VAL A 161 -0.17 8.97 20.70
N ASP A 162 -0.18 9.88 21.66
CA ASP A 162 0.91 10.06 22.62
C ASP A 162 0.74 9.09 23.80
N ASN A 163 1.32 7.90 23.66
CA ASN A 163 1.41 6.91 24.73
C ASN A 163 2.82 6.36 24.77
N GLU A 164 3.56 6.61 25.85
CA GLU A 164 4.99 6.26 25.96
C GLU A 164 5.27 4.77 25.76
N THR A 165 4.41 3.88 26.28
CA THR A 165 4.56 2.42 26.09
C THR A 165 4.29 2.03 24.65
N PHE A 166 3.28 2.66 24.05
CA PHE A 166 2.93 2.46 22.65
C PHE A 166 4.04 2.97 21.73
N ILE A 167 4.55 4.18 21.95
CA ILE A 167 5.66 4.80 21.23
C ILE A 167 6.94 4.00 21.43
N ALA A 168 7.21 3.43 22.61
CA ALA A 168 8.35 2.54 22.82
C ALA A 168 8.20 1.20 22.06
N SER A 169 7.00 0.63 22.03
CA SER A 169 6.67 -0.56 21.25
C SER A 169 6.76 -0.27 19.74
N PHE A 170 6.31 0.92 19.33
CA PHE A 170 6.35 1.35 17.95
C PHE A 170 7.75 1.77 17.50
N SER A 171 8.55 2.40 18.36
CA SER A 171 9.99 2.60 18.12
C SER A 171 10.72 1.26 17.99
N SER A 172 10.20 0.22 18.63
CA SER A 172 10.66 -1.15 18.42
C SER A 172 10.12 -1.77 17.12
N PHE A 173 8.91 -1.38 16.69
CA PHE A 173 8.32 -1.72 15.38
C PHE A 173 9.04 -1.02 14.22
N SER A 174 9.40 0.26 14.33
CA SER A 174 10.19 0.98 13.32
C SER A 174 11.58 0.35 13.18
N ARG A 175 12.19 -0.06 14.31
CA ARG A 175 13.39 -0.90 14.30
C ARG A 175 13.18 -2.24 13.61
N ALA A 176 11.97 -2.78 13.53
CA ALA A 176 11.69 -4.02 12.79
C ALA A 176 11.99 -3.88 11.30
N PHE A 177 11.75 -2.70 10.69
CA PHE A 177 12.16 -2.43 9.31
C PHE A 177 13.68 -2.41 9.15
N THR A 178 14.40 -1.75 10.07
CA THR A 178 15.87 -1.76 10.07
C THR A 178 16.42 -3.18 10.25
N ARG A 179 15.86 -3.96 11.16
CA ARG A 179 16.23 -5.37 11.38
C ARG A 179 15.94 -6.22 10.15
N PHE A 180 14.81 -6.00 9.50
CA PHE A 180 14.47 -6.67 8.26
C PHE A 180 15.45 -6.33 7.14
N ALA A 181 15.84 -5.06 6.99
CA ALA A 181 16.83 -4.64 6.01
C ALA A 181 18.21 -5.28 6.26
N LEU A 182 18.59 -5.47 7.54
CA LEU A 182 19.90 -6.02 7.91
C LEU A 182 19.95 -7.55 7.93
N ALA A 183 18.84 -8.21 8.24
CA ALA A 183 18.82 -9.64 8.57
C ALA A 183 17.68 -10.42 7.89
N MET A 184 16.89 -9.78 7.03
CA MET A 184 15.71 -10.37 6.35
C MET A 184 14.66 -10.93 7.32
N THR A 185 14.67 -10.45 8.57
CA THR A 185 13.69 -10.77 9.61
C THR A 185 13.50 -9.58 10.56
N PRO A 186 12.27 -9.25 10.95
CA PRO A 186 12.00 -8.22 11.94
C PRO A 186 12.44 -8.60 13.37
N ASP A 187 12.66 -9.90 13.63
CA ASP A 187 12.99 -10.47 14.93
C ASP A 187 14.48 -10.52 15.25
N HIS A 188 15.34 -10.02 14.36
CA HIS A 188 16.76 -9.91 14.66
C HIS A 188 16.99 -8.84 15.75
N ARG A 189 16.92 -9.23 17.02
CA ARG A 189 17.04 -8.34 18.18
C ARG A 189 18.50 -8.25 18.62
N PRO A 190 19.21 -7.15 18.30
CA PRO A 190 20.60 -6.97 18.74
C PRO A 190 20.70 -6.74 20.25
N THR A 191 19.60 -6.40 20.94
CA THR A 191 19.54 -6.18 22.38
C THR A 191 18.31 -6.86 22.99
N ASN A 192 18.41 -7.27 24.25
CA ASN A 192 17.34 -7.90 25.04
C ASN A 192 16.25 -6.92 25.53
N LEU A 193 16.32 -5.64 25.15
CA LEU A 193 15.42 -4.57 25.58
C LEU A 193 14.15 -4.43 24.70
N SER A 194 13.90 -5.37 23.79
CA SER A 194 12.78 -5.27 22.85
C SER A 194 11.47 -5.76 23.49
N ILE A 195 10.52 -4.85 23.71
CA ILE A 195 9.16 -5.16 24.20
C ILE A 195 8.21 -5.66 23.10
N THR A 196 8.68 -5.74 21.84
CA THR A 196 7.90 -6.28 20.73
C THR A 196 7.67 -7.78 20.88
N PRO A 197 6.47 -8.30 20.60
CA PRO A 197 6.24 -9.73 20.51
C PRO A 197 7.12 -10.34 19.41
N GLU A 198 7.35 -11.65 19.47
CA GLU A 198 7.95 -12.40 18.35
C GLU A 198 7.04 -12.26 17.13
N TRP A 199 7.66 -12.08 15.97
CA TRP A 199 7.00 -11.89 14.69
C TRP A 199 7.16 -13.15 13.86
N SER A 200 6.12 -13.97 13.88
CA SER A 200 6.11 -15.20 13.10
C SER A 200 6.29 -14.93 11.60
N THR A 201 7.10 -15.76 10.97
CA THR A 201 7.18 -15.80 9.51
C THR A 201 5.83 -16.20 8.94
N TRP A 202 5.48 -15.65 7.78
CA TRP A 202 4.31 -16.09 7.02
C TRP A 202 4.42 -17.61 6.79
N PRO A 203 3.40 -18.39 7.17
CA PRO A 203 3.47 -19.84 7.06
C PRO A 203 3.69 -20.24 5.61
N LYS A 204 4.29 -21.41 5.41
CA LYS A 204 4.24 -22.06 4.10
C LYS A 204 2.76 -22.31 3.79
N GLY A 205 2.23 -21.61 2.78
CA GLY A 205 0.92 -21.88 2.22
C GLY A 205 0.78 -23.30 1.70
#